data_AF-A0A950PD73-F1
#
_entry.id   AF-A0A950PD73-F1
#
_cell.length_a   1.000
_cell.length_b   1.000
_cell.length_c   1.000
_cell.angle_alpha   90.00
_cell.angle_beta   90.00
_cell.angle_gamma   90.00
#
_symmetry.space_group_name_H-M   'P 1'
#
loop_
_entity.id
_entity.type
_entity.pdbx_description
1 polymer ?
#
loop_
_entity_poly.entity_id
_entity_poly.type
_entity_poly.pdbx_seq_one_letter_code
_entity_poly.pdbx_strand_id
1 'polypeptide(L)' 'MPRAEDLGMIKVESNPCPTKLNPIGAKGAGEAGTVGALPAIVNAVMDALAPLGVTHLDMPATSQRIWHAMHAARGEQ' A
#
# COMPACT_ATOMS: atom_id res chain seq x y z
N MET A 1 -5.13 9.41 -12.36
CA MET A 1 -4.40 8.23 -12.85
C MET A 1 -2.91 8.50 -12.70
N PRO A 2 -2.13 7.56 -12.15
CA PRO A 2 -0.69 7.73 -12.00
C PRO A 2 0.02 7.79 -13.36
N ARG A 3 1.08 8.57 -13.43
CA ARG A 3 2.03 8.71 -14.54
C ARG A 3 3.26 7.85 -14.28
N ALA A 4 4.14 7.76 -15.28
CA ALA A 4 5.39 7.00 -15.17
C ALA A 4 6.28 7.49 -14.02
N GLU A 5 6.27 8.80 -13.72
CA GLU A 5 7.04 9.40 -12.63
C GLU A 5 6.44 9.16 -11.23
N ASP A 6 5.18 8.75 -11.14
CA ASP A 6 4.50 8.50 -9.86
C ASP A 6 4.84 7.11 -9.28
N LEU A 7 5.52 6.25 -10.03
CA LEU A 7 5.81 4.86 -9.67
C LEU A 7 7.32 4.62 -9.53
N GLY A 8 7.70 3.97 -8.43
CA GLY A 8 9.05 3.41 -8.27
C GLY A 8 9.26 2.12 -9.07
N MET A 9 10.50 1.63 -9.10
CA MET A 9 10.82 0.35 -9.73
C MET A 9 10.12 -0.81 -9.00
N ILE A 10 9.40 -1.64 -9.76
CA ILE A 10 8.68 -2.81 -9.23
C ILE A 10 9.59 -4.03 -9.33
N LYS A 11 9.93 -4.62 -8.17
CA LYS A 11 10.59 -5.93 -8.10
C LYS A 11 9.52 -7.03 -8.12
N VAL A 12 9.68 -8.01 -9.01
CA VAL A 12 8.79 -9.17 -9.12
C VAL A 12 9.55 -10.43 -8.74
N GLU A 13 9.00 -11.20 -7.80
CA GLU A 13 9.54 -12.49 -7.37
C GLU A 13 8.45 -13.56 -7.50
N SER A 14 8.85 -14.82 -7.69
CA SER A 14 7.93 -15.95 -7.84
C SER A 14 8.08 -16.95 -6.69
N ASN A 15 6.95 -17.32 -6.10
CA ASN A 15 6.85 -18.40 -5.12
C ASN A 15 5.74 -19.39 -5.55
N PRO A 16 6.03 -20.32 -6.46
CA PRO A 16 5.00 -21.16 -7.06
C PRO A 16 4.43 -22.18 -6.06
N CYS A 17 3.11 -22.20 -5.93
CA CYS A 17 2.36 -23.23 -5.20
C CYS A 17 1.26 -23.78 -6.12
N PRO A 18 1.51 -24.86 -6.89
CA PRO A 18 0.54 -25.40 -7.85
C PRO A 18 -0.76 -25.87 -7.18
N THR A 19 -1.89 -25.75 -7.89
CA THR A 19 -3.17 -26.33 -7.44
C THR A 19 -3.44 -27.68 -8.09
N LYS A 20 -4.16 -28.57 -7.40
CA LYS A 20 -4.66 -29.84 -7.99
C LYS A 20 -5.95 -29.65 -8.80
N LEU A 21 -6.60 -28.49 -8.68
CA LEU A 21 -7.93 -28.23 -9.26
C LEU A 21 -7.88 -27.78 -10.72
N ASN A 22 -6.71 -27.35 -11.18
CA ASN A 22 -6.49 -26.93 -12.56
C ASN A 22 -5.48 -27.90 -13.20
N PRO A 23 -5.74 -28.46 -14.40
CA PRO A 23 -4.87 -29.47 -15.03
C PRO A 23 -3.42 -29.03 -15.25
N ILE A 24 -3.17 -27.73 -15.38
CA ILE A 24 -1.82 -27.16 -15.55
C ILE A 24 -1.25 -26.57 -14.25
N GLY A 25 -1.93 -26.77 -13.12
CA GLY A 25 -1.51 -26.26 -11.81
C GLY A 25 -1.73 -24.76 -11.60
N ALA A 26 -2.42 -24.09 -12.52
CA ALA A 26 -2.57 -22.64 -12.53
C ALA A 26 -3.57 -22.12 -11.48
N LYS A 27 -3.28 -20.93 -10.94
CA LYS A 27 -4.17 -20.14 -10.07
C LYS A 27 -4.35 -18.75 -10.68
N GLY A 28 -5.53 -18.16 -10.53
CA GLY A 28 -5.77 -16.78 -10.94
C GLY A 28 -4.99 -15.80 -10.05
N ALA A 29 -4.38 -14.77 -10.65
CA ALA A 29 -3.59 -13.77 -9.93
C ALA A 29 -3.77 -12.34 -10.47
N GLY A 30 -4.73 -12.11 -11.38
CA GLY A 30 -4.89 -10.81 -12.05
C GLY A 30 -5.15 -9.63 -11.09
N GLU A 31 -5.80 -9.90 -9.96
CA GLU A 31 -6.10 -8.90 -8.92
C GLU A 31 -5.08 -8.91 -7.76
N ALA A 32 -4.15 -9.87 -7.73
CA ALA A 32 -3.25 -10.07 -6.59
C ALA A 32 -2.39 -8.82 -6.31
N GLY A 33 -1.95 -8.14 -7.39
CA GLY A 33 -1.23 -6.88 -7.29
C GLY A 33 -2.10 -5.76 -6.70
N THR A 34 -3.31 -5.55 -7.22
CA THR A 34 -4.21 -4.48 -6.76
C THR A 34 -4.64 -4.69 -5.31
N VAL A 35 -5.00 -5.93 -4.95
CA VAL A 35 -5.45 -6.29 -3.59
C VAL A 35 -4.30 -6.19 -2.59
N GLY A 36 -3.09 -6.64 -2.95
CA GLY A 36 -1.93 -6.60 -2.06
C GLY A 36 -1.29 -5.21 -1.93
N ALA A 37 -1.28 -4.42 -3.01
CA ALA A 37 -0.59 -3.12 -3.03
C ALA A 37 -1.25 -2.07 -2.13
N LEU A 38 -2.58 -2.05 -2.04
CA LEU A 38 -3.30 -1.07 -1.24
C LEU A 38 -2.92 -1.12 0.25
N PRO A 39 -3.06 -2.26 0.97
CA PRO A 39 -2.65 -2.34 2.37
C PRO A 39 -1.13 -2.21 2.55
N ALA A 40 -0.32 -2.68 1.60
CA ALA A 40 1.13 -2.53 1.68
C ALA A 40 1.55 -1.05 1.73
N ILE A 41 0.99 -0.22 0.85
CA ILE A 41 1.28 1.22 0.80
C ILE A 41 0.69 1.95 2.00
N VAL A 42 -0.56 1.68 2.39
CA VAL A 42 -1.19 2.35 3.54
C VAL A 42 -0.43 2.04 4.83
N ASN A 43 -0.02 0.78 5.04
CA ASN A 43 0.78 0.41 6.20
C ASN A 43 2.15 1.08 6.18
N ALA A 44 2.80 1.20 5.02
CA ALA A 44 4.08 1.91 4.91
C ALA A 44 3.94 3.41 5.25
N VAL A 45 2.85 4.06 4.83
CA VAL A 45 2.55 5.46 5.20
C VAL A 45 2.32 5.56 6.71
N MET A 46 1.51 4.67 7.29
CA MET A 46 1.25 4.67 8.74
C MET A 46 2.51 4.41 9.56
N ASP A 47 3.37 3.48 9.14
CA ASP A 47 4.65 3.19 9.77
C ASP A 47 5.57 4.43 9.76
N ALA A 48 5.63 5.15 8.63
CA ALA A 48 6.39 6.39 8.52
C ALA A 48 5.85 7.53 9.43
N LEU A 49 4.54 7.55 9.70
CA LEU A 49 3.90 8.57 10.54
C LEU A 49 3.82 8.18 12.03
N ALA A 50 4.01 6.91 12.37
CA ALA A 50 3.93 6.42 13.74
C ALA A 50 4.85 7.17 14.73
N PRO A 51 6.11 7.53 14.39
CA PRO A 51 6.98 8.32 15.27
C PRO A 51 6.45 9.73 15.57
N LEU A 52 5.51 10.24 14.76
CA LEU A 52 4.87 11.54 14.96
C LEU A 52 3.59 11.44 15.80
N GLY A 53 3.22 10.24 16.26
CA GLY A 53 2.00 10.01 17.06
C GLY A 53 0.72 9.83 16.24
N VAL A 54 0.81 9.69 14.91
CA VAL A 54 -0.36 9.45 14.06
C VAL A 54 -0.78 7.98 14.18
N THR A 55 -2.02 7.72 14.58
CA THR A 55 -2.57 6.37 14.76
C THR A 55 -3.61 5.97 13.72
N HIS A 56 -4.16 6.95 12.98
CA HIS A 56 -5.17 6.72 11.95
C HIS A 56 -5.03 7.73 10.80
N LEU A 57 -5.28 7.29 9.57
CA LEU A 57 -5.33 8.13 8.39
C LEU A 57 -6.33 7.57 7.38
N ASP A 58 -7.31 8.38 6.97
CA ASP A 58 -8.28 7.97 5.96
C ASP A 58 -7.70 8.06 4.54
N MET A 59 -7.96 7.03 3.74
CA MET A 59 -7.65 7.02 2.31
C MET A 59 -8.51 8.03 1.52
N PRO A 60 -7.99 8.64 0.44
CA PRO A 60 -6.61 8.51 -0.07
C PRO A 60 -5.60 9.32 0.76
N ALA A 61 -4.38 8.80 0.88
CA ALA A 61 -3.25 9.43 1.58
C ALA A 61 -2.66 10.62 0.78
N THR A 62 -3.47 11.64 0.55
CA THR A 62 -3.04 12.88 -0.11
C THR A 62 -2.07 13.68 0.76
N SER A 63 -1.20 14.48 0.14
CA SER A 63 -0.24 15.32 0.87
C SER A 63 -0.92 16.24 1.90
N GLN A 64 -2.10 16.79 1.57
CA GLN A 64 -2.87 17.63 2.50
C GLN A 64 -3.32 16.86 3.76
N ARG A 65 -3.83 15.62 3.59
CA ARG A 65 -4.27 14.80 4.73
C ARG A 65 -3.11 14.36 5.60
N ILE A 66 -1.99 13.98 4.97
CA ILE A 66 -0.75 13.66 5.69
C ILE A 66 -0.30 14.86 6.51
N TRP A 67 -0.25 16.05 5.90
CA TRP A 67 0.13 17.28 6.57
C TRP A 67 -0.78 17.59 7.78
N HIS A 68 -2.11 17.55 7.61
CA HIS A 68 -3.05 17.73 8.73
C HIS A 68 -2.86 16.69 9.84
N ALA A 69 -2.65 15.42 9.49
CA ALA A 69 -2.44 14.36 10.48
C ALA A 69 -1.17 14.60 11.31
N MET A 70 -0.08 15.03 10.67
CA MET A 70 1.18 15.36 11.34
C MET A 70 1.03 16.52 12.34
N HIS A 71 0.32 17.59 11.96
CA HIS A 71 0.11 18.75 12.84
C HIS A 71 -0.89 18.45 13.97
N ALA A 72 -1.97 17.71 13.66
CA ALA A 72 -2.94 17.29 14.65
C ALA A 72 -2.29 16.43 15.76
N ALA A 73 -1.38 15.52 15.41
CA ALA A 73 -0.67 14.70 16.38
C ALA A 73 0.33 15.48 17.27
N ARG A 74 0.78 16.66 16.82
CA ARG A 74 1.67 17.56 17.58
C ARG A 74 0.95 18.56 18.49
N GLY A 75 -0.38 18.67 18.38
CA GLY A 75 -1.17 19.65 19.13
C GLY A 75 -1.07 21.09 18.58
N GLU A 76 -0.67 21.26 17.32
CA GLU A 76 -0.48 22.56 16.66
C GLU A 76 -1.76 23.07 15.96
N GLN A 77 -2.95 22.91 16.56
CA GLN A 77 -4.22 23.38 15.99
C GLN A 77 -4.66 24.74 16.54
#